data_AF-A0A2T2UIF7-F1
#
_entry.id   AF-A0A2T2UIF7-F1
#
_cell.length_a   1.000
_cell.length_b   1.000
_cell.length_c   1.000
_cell.angle_alpha   90.00
_cell.angle_beta   90.00
_cell.angle_gamma   90.00
#
_symmetry.space_group_name_H-M   'P 1'
#
loop_
_entity.id
_entity.type
_entity.pdbx_description
1 polymer ?
#
loop_
_entity_poly.entity_id
_entity_poly.type
_entity_poly.pdbx_seq_one_letter_code
_entity_poly.pdbx_strand_id
1 'polypeptide(L)'
;MPSPSDAATPSSETASADTQTVVASGIQPSGQLHLGNYFGAIRQHIQLQEQADEAFYFIVNYHALTTVQDAEALRRHTLDVALDYLALGLDPDEATLFVQSDVPQVTELTWIFFTLLPTSRLEKGVAYKEKINQGLTPNAGLFNYPVLQAADILAYDAPPEASLRVPVGRDQKQNLEIARDLAGRFNRAYCDEGTPLFPIPEPHILDSVATVPGLDGQKMSKSYGNTIGIFDEGKTLKEKVYSIKTASVPLSEPMETEGDTVFALIRLFADEQTRAEIAEKYQRPDYGYGHAKGELLELIEEHFAEDAFTWDGAIPRDNVEVLAD
;
A
#
# COMPACT_ATOMS: atom_id res chain seq x y z
N MET A 1 -35.66 -16.44 62.43
CA MET A 1 -34.94 -15.36 61.75
C MET A 1 -33.44 -15.62 61.82
N PRO A 2 -32.85 -16.34 60.85
CA PRO A 2 -31.43 -16.33 60.59
C PRO A 2 -31.09 -15.41 59.38
N SER A 3 -29.83 -14.99 59.33
CA SER A 3 -29.26 -13.86 58.58
C SER A 3 -29.19 -14.04 57.05
N PRO A 4 -29.10 -12.94 56.26
CA PRO A 4 -28.87 -12.96 54.83
C PRO A 4 -27.37 -12.83 54.52
N SER A 5 -26.78 -13.79 53.78
CA SER A 5 -25.46 -13.64 53.15
C SER A 5 -25.17 -14.84 52.24
N ASP A 6 -25.84 -14.92 51.10
CA ASP A 6 -25.31 -15.60 49.92
C ASP A 6 -25.29 -14.59 48.78
N ALA A 7 -24.23 -13.79 48.75
CA ALA A 7 -23.90 -12.98 47.59
C ALA A 7 -23.32 -13.92 46.53
N ALA A 8 -24.14 -14.22 45.52
CA ALA A 8 -23.69 -14.89 44.32
C ALA A 8 -22.52 -14.10 43.71
N THR A 9 -21.36 -14.74 43.60
CA THR A 9 -20.22 -14.25 42.83
C THR A 9 -20.66 -14.16 41.37
N PRO A 10 -20.54 -13.00 40.70
CA PRO A 10 -20.81 -12.93 39.27
C PRO A 10 -19.75 -13.78 38.57
N SER A 11 -20.20 -14.74 37.76
CA SER A 11 -19.35 -15.48 36.83
C SER A 11 -18.59 -14.47 35.99
N SER A 12 -17.27 -14.51 36.11
CA SER A 12 -16.33 -13.75 35.28
C SER A 12 -16.70 -13.93 33.82
N GLU A 13 -16.90 -12.80 33.15
CA GLU A 13 -17.03 -12.67 31.72
C GLU A 13 -16.02 -13.58 31.02
N THR A 14 -16.53 -14.41 30.12
CA THR A 14 -15.74 -15.13 29.14
C THR A 14 -14.84 -14.14 28.42
N ALA A 15 -13.52 -14.32 28.55
CA ALA A 15 -12.54 -13.68 27.70
C ALA A 15 -13.02 -13.81 26.24
N SER A 16 -13.08 -12.69 25.52
CA SER A 16 -13.39 -12.70 24.09
C SER A 16 -12.45 -13.68 23.40
N ALA A 17 -12.99 -14.62 22.63
CA ALA A 17 -12.17 -15.39 21.70
C ALA A 17 -11.40 -14.38 20.84
N ASP A 18 -10.07 -14.47 20.82
CA ASP A 18 -9.22 -13.61 20.00
C ASP A 18 -9.70 -13.73 18.55
N THR A 19 -10.25 -12.65 18.02
CA THR A 19 -10.69 -12.59 16.64
C THR A 19 -9.45 -12.59 15.74
N GLN A 20 -9.29 -13.64 14.94
CA GLN A 20 -8.20 -13.74 13.96
C GLN A 20 -8.20 -12.50 13.06
N THR A 21 -7.04 -11.87 12.94
CA THR A 21 -6.79 -10.72 12.08
C THR A 21 -6.14 -11.20 10.80
N VAL A 22 -6.82 -10.98 9.67
CA VAL A 22 -6.30 -11.31 8.33
C VAL A 22 -6.10 -10.02 7.56
N VAL A 23 -4.93 -9.85 6.95
CA VAL A 23 -4.64 -8.71 6.08
C VAL A 23 -4.62 -9.17 4.62
N ALA A 24 -5.29 -8.44 3.74
CA ALA A 24 -5.23 -8.67 2.30
C ALA A 24 -4.97 -7.36 1.55
N SER A 25 -3.90 -7.29 0.75
CA SER A 25 -3.57 -6.10 -0.02
C SER A 25 -2.87 -6.40 -1.33
N GLY A 26 -3.21 -5.62 -2.36
CA GLY A 26 -2.67 -5.78 -3.71
C GLY A 26 -1.72 -4.65 -4.11
N ILE A 27 -0.68 -4.98 -4.86
CA ILE A 27 0.24 -4.00 -5.47
C ILE A 27 0.27 -4.16 -6.99
N GLN A 28 0.04 -3.07 -7.72
CA GLN A 28 -0.01 -3.12 -9.18
C GLN A 28 1.39 -3.04 -9.80
N PRO A 29 1.80 -4.04 -10.61
CA PRO A 29 3.04 -3.98 -11.37
C PRO A 29 2.91 -2.94 -12.49
N SER A 30 3.46 -1.76 -12.26
CA SER A 30 3.26 -0.56 -13.11
C SER A 30 4.58 0.09 -13.52
N GLY A 31 5.68 -0.67 -13.50
CA GLY A 31 7.05 -0.16 -13.68
C GLY A 31 7.88 -0.22 -12.40
N GLN A 32 9.10 0.29 -12.47
CA GLN A 32 10.02 0.42 -11.33
C GLN A 32 9.35 1.12 -10.13
N LEU A 33 9.41 0.55 -8.93
CA LEU A 33 8.82 1.17 -7.74
C LEU A 33 9.60 2.41 -7.29
N HIS A 34 8.88 3.37 -6.70
CA HIS A 34 9.42 4.64 -6.23
C HIS A 34 9.01 4.93 -4.78
N LEU A 35 9.59 5.97 -4.17
CA LEU A 35 9.30 6.34 -2.76
C LEU A 35 7.81 6.51 -2.48
N GLY A 36 7.04 7.01 -3.45
CA GLY A 36 5.58 7.06 -3.35
C GLY A 36 4.90 5.70 -3.16
N ASN A 37 5.43 4.62 -3.75
CA ASN A 37 4.95 3.25 -3.50
C ASN A 37 5.40 2.76 -2.12
N TYR A 38 6.66 3.02 -1.76
CA TYR A 38 7.23 2.59 -0.49
C TYR A 38 6.44 3.13 0.71
N PHE A 39 6.35 4.44 0.84
CA PHE A 39 5.64 5.07 1.96
C PHE A 39 4.11 5.00 1.82
N GLY A 40 3.60 4.79 0.61
CA GLY A 40 2.17 4.72 0.35
C GLY A 40 1.54 3.37 0.67
N ALA A 41 2.30 2.26 0.59
CA ALA A 41 1.78 0.92 0.81
C ALA A 41 2.83 -0.09 1.32
N ILE A 42 4.00 -0.17 0.67
CA ILE A 42 4.92 -1.31 0.88
C ILE A 42 5.45 -1.34 2.31
N ARG A 43 5.86 -0.19 2.87
CA ARG A 43 6.32 -0.09 4.25
C ARG A 43 5.27 -0.62 5.23
N GLN A 44 3.98 -0.33 4.97
CA GLN A 44 2.90 -0.81 5.83
C GLN A 44 2.65 -2.31 5.66
N HIS A 45 2.79 -2.85 4.45
CA HIS A 45 2.71 -4.30 4.25
C HIS A 45 3.77 -5.03 5.08
N ILE A 46 5.02 -4.55 5.00
CA ILE A 46 6.13 -5.10 5.80
C ILE A 46 5.88 -4.95 7.31
N GLN A 47 5.25 -3.87 7.77
CA GLN A 47 4.92 -3.70 9.19
C GLN A 47 3.74 -4.57 9.64
N LEU A 48 2.79 -4.85 8.76
CA LEU A 48 1.57 -5.59 9.09
C LEU A 48 1.79 -7.10 9.09
N GLN A 49 2.83 -7.61 8.42
CA GLN A 49 3.14 -9.05 8.45
C GLN A 49 3.36 -9.55 9.89
N GLU A 50 3.99 -8.76 10.76
CA GLU A 50 4.24 -9.11 12.16
C GLU A 50 3.02 -8.88 13.09
N GLN A 51 1.98 -8.21 12.60
CA GLN A 51 0.83 -7.78 13.41
C GLN A 51 -0.46 -8.54 13.10
N ALA A 52 -0.53 -9.20 11.94
CA ALA A 52 -1.65 -10.00 11.52
C ALA A 52 -1.39 -11.48 11.84
N ASP A 53 -2.45 -12.25 12.07
CA ASP A 53 -2.32 -13.70 12.17
C ASP A 53 -2.05 -14.32 10.79
N GLU A 54 -2.58 -13.69 9.73
CA GLU A 54 -2.34 -14.06 8.34
C GLU A 54 -2.23 -12.80 7.47
N ALA A 55 -1.21 -12.74 6.62
CA ALA A 55 -0.97 -11.62 5.71
C ALA A 55 -0.85 -12.09 4.25
N PHE A 56 -1.78 -11.65 3.41
CA PHE A 56 -1.83 -11.94 1.98
C PHE A 56 -1.49 -10.70 1.17
N TYR A 57 -0.33 -10.72 0.52
CA TYR A 57 0.10 -9.69 -0.41
C TYR A 57 0.16 -10.24 -1.83
N PHE A 58 -0.42 -9.53 -2.77
CA PHE A 58 -0.53 -10.04 -4.13
C PHE A 58 -0.18 -9.02 -5.21
N ILE A 59 0.58 -9.48 -6.20
CA ILE A 59 1.00 -8.69 -7.35
C ILE A 59 -0.11 -8.76 -8.39
N VAL A 60 -0.88 -7.67 -8.52
CA VAL A 60 -2.13 -7.63 -9.30
C VAL A 60 -1.89 -7.50 -10.81
N ASN A 61 -1.31 -8.52 -11.43
CA ASN A 61 -0.98 -8.50 -12.85
C ASN A 61 -2.21 -8.58 -13.78
N TYR A 62 -3.35 -9.15 -13.37
CA TYR A 62 -4.60 -9.03 -14.14
C TYR A 62 -5.16 -7.60 -14.11
N HIS A 63 -5.07 -6.90 -12.98
CA HIS A 63 -5.45 -5.49 -12.92
C HIS A 63 -4.55 -4.63 -13.82
N ALA A 64 -3.25 -4.94 -13.87
CA ALA A 64 -2.31 -4.22 -14.73
C ALA A 64 -2.68 -4.32 -16.22
N LEU A 65 -3.24 -5.44 -16.69
CA LEU A 65 -3.70 -5.61 -18.08
C LEU A 65 -4.75 -4.58 -18.52
N THR A 66 -5.44 -3.92 -17.58
CA THR A 66 -6.37 -2.83 -17.92
C THR A 66 -5.67 -1.61 -18.55
N THR A 67 -4.34 -1.50 -18.40
CA THR A 67 -3.53 -0.36 -18.84
C THR A 67 -2.21 -0.75 -19.52
N VAL A 68 -1.62 -1.90 -19.17
CA VAL A 68 -0.35 -2.40 -19.70
C VAL A 68 -0.63 -3.49 -20.74
N GLN A 69 -0.30 -3.22 -22.00
CA GLN A 69 -0.50 -4.15 -23.13
C GLN A 69 0.83 -4.73 -23.65
N ASP A 70 1.96 -4.33 -23.07
CA ASP A 70 3.28 -4.90 -23.35
C ASP A 70 3.51 -6.11 -22.44
N ALA A 71 3.53 -7.30 -23.02
CA ALA A 71 3.64 -8.55 -22.30
C ALA A 71 5.04 -8.79 -21.71
N GLU A 72 6.10 -8.25 -22.30
CA GLU A 72 7.45 -8.37 -21.75
C GLU A 72 7.62 -7.41 -20.57
N ALA A 73 7.14 -6.17 -20.73
CA ALA A 73 7.14 -5.20 -19.65
C ALA A 73 6.33 -5.68 -18.45
N LEU A 74 5.12 -6.24 -18.66
CA LEU A 74 4.31 -6.74 -17.55
C LEU A 74 5.00 -7.88 -16.78
N ARG A 75 5.58 -8.86 -17.49
CA ARG A 75 6.34 -9.96 -16.84
C ARG A 75 7.49 -9.42 -16.00
N ARG A 76 8.28 -8.52 -16.58
CA ARG A 76 9.41 -7.89 -15.87
C ARG A 76 8.93 -7.11 -14.64
N HIS A 77 7.88 -6.29 -14.78
CA HIS A 77 7.34 -5.53 -13.65
C HIS A 77 6.74 -6.40 -12.56
N THR A 78 6.13 -7.53 -12.91
CA THR A 78 5.64 -8.50 -11.92
C THR A 78 6.81 -9.08 -11.13
N LEU A 79 7.88 -9.51 -11.79
CA LEU A 79 9.07 -10.02 -11.11
C LEU A 79 9.73 -8.93 -10.27
N ASP A 80 9.97 -7.74 -10.85
CA ASP A 80 10.58 -6.60 -10.14
C ASP A 80 9.87 -6.28 -8.83
N VAL A 81 8.53 -6.30 -8.82
CA VAL A 81 7.75 -6.04 -7.61
C VAL A 81 7.96 -7.14 -6.57
N ALA A 82 8.03 -8.40 -6.98
CA ALA A 82 8.32 -9.50 -6.05
C ALA A 82 9.71 -9.31 -5.42
N LEU A 83 10.71 -9.00 -6.24
CA LEU A 83 12.08 -8.72 -5.77
C LEU A 83 12.12 -7.54 -4.80
N ASP A 84 11.41 -6.47 -5.14
CA ASP A 84 11.35 -5.26 -4.32
C ASP A 84 10.77 -5.55 -2.93
N TYR A 85 9.72 -6.38 -2.82
CA TYR A 85 9.15 -6.74 -1.52
C TYR A 85 10.15 -7.51 -0.66
N LEU A 86 10.81 -8.52 -1.23
CA LEU A 86 11.79 -9.33 -0.51
C LEU A 86 13.00 -8.48 -0.08
N ALA A 87 13.51 -7.63 -0.97
CA ALA A 87 14.63 -6.75 -0.67
C ALA A 87 14.30 -5.69 0.40
N LEU A 88 13.02 -5.32 0.54
CA LEU A 88 12.56 -4.36 1.55
C LEU A 88 12.18 -5.01 2.88
N GLY A 89 12.36 -6.33 3.02
CA GLY A 89 12.15 -7.04 4.29
C GLY A 89 10.76 -7.68 4.45
N LEU A 90 10.06 -7.97 3.35
CA LEU A 90 8.97 -8.93 3.43
C LEU A 90 9.56 -10.33 3.70
N ASP A 91 9.10 -10.99 4.76
CA ASP A 91 9.47 -12.34 5.12
C ASP A 91 8.41 -13.33 4.59
N PRO A 92 8.76 -14.24 3.65
CA PRO A 92 7.84 -15.26 3.14
C PRO A 92 7.34 -16.26 4.20
N ASP A 93 8.04 -16.38 5.33
CA ASP A 93 7.60 -17.23 6.44
C ASP A 93 6.51 -16.55 7.30
N GLU A 94 6.42 -15.22 7.28
CA GLU A 94 5.43 -14.42 8.04
C GLU A 94 4.27 -13.92 7.15
N ALA A 95 4.48 -13.78 5.84
CA ALA A 95 3.47 -13.33 4.90
C ALA A 95 3.50 -14.07 3.56
N THR A 96 2.32 -14.31 3.00
CA THR A 96 2.18 -14.91 1.67
C THR A 96 2.26 -13.82 0.59
N LEU A 97 3.32 -13.84 -0.21
CA LEU A 97 3.45 -13.04 -1.44
C LEU A 97 3.26 -13.89 -2.69
N PHE A 98 2.34 -13.49 -3.57
CA PHE A 98 2.07 -14.25 -4.80
C PHE A 98 1.61 -13.38 -5.95
N VAL A 99 1.61 -13.96 -7.15
CA VAL A 99 1.12 -13.29 -8.37
C VAL A 99 -0.36 -13.61 -8.56
N GLN A 100 -1.17 -12.59 -8.82
CA GLN A 100 -2.63 -12.72 -8.97
C GLN A 100 -3.03 -13.77 -10.01
N SER A 101 -2.31 -13.86 -11.13
CA SER A 101 -2.58 -14.85 -12.19
C SER A 101 -2.36 -16.30 -11.80
N ASP A 102 -1.62 -16.56 -10.71
CA ASP A 102 -1.30 -17.91 -10.26
C ASP A 102 -2.43 -18.51 -9.40
N VAL A 103 -3.43 -17.68 -9.07
CA VAL A 103 -4.65 -18.07 -8.33
C VAL A 103 -5.87 -17.96 -9.26
N PRO A 104 -6.11 -18.93 -10.18
CA PRO A 104 -7.21 -18.86 -11.14
C PRO A 104 -8.60 -18.77 -10.48
N GLN A 105 -8.73 -19.23 -9.22
CA GLN A 105 -9.94 -19.16 -8.41
C GLN A 105 -10.45 -17.72 -8.26
N VAL A 106 -9.55 -16.73 -8.26
CA VAL A 106 -9.92 -15.30 -8.23
C VAL A 106 -10.79 -14.95 -9.44
N THR A 107 -10.46 -15.46 -10.63
CA THR A 107 -11.24 -15.17 -11.85
C THR A 107 -12.59 -15.89 -11.85
N GLU A 108 -12.66 -17.09 -11.28
CA GLU A 108 -13.91 -17.82 -11.09
C GLU A 108 -14.83 -17.10 -10.10
N LEU A 109 -14.30 -16.68 -8.95
CA LEU A 109 -15.04 -15.89 -7.96
C LEU A 109 -15.50 -14.54 -8.54
N THR A 110 -14.68 -13.90 -9.36
CA THR A 110 -15.06 -12.68 -10.08
C THR A 110 -16.29 -12.90 -10.96
N TRP A 111 -16.35 -14.03 -11.69
CA TRP A 111 -17.53 -14.37 -12.48
C TRP A 111 -18.78 -14.51 -11.61
N ILE A 112 -18.67 -15.19 -10.46
CA ILE A 112 -19.77 -15.33 -9.51
C ILE A 112 -20.23 -13.95 -9.02
N PHE A 113 -19.31 -13.07 -8.65
CA PHE A 113 -19.63 -11.71 -8.20
C PHE A 113 -20.28 -10.83 -9.29
N PHE A 114 -19.94 -11.00 -10.56
CA PHE A 114 -20.65 -10.31 -11.65
C PHE A 114 -22.14 -10.63 -11.68
N THR A 115 -22.55 -11.82 -11.24
CA THR A 115 -23.98 -12.20 -11.19
C THR A 115 -24.74 -11.53 -10.04
N LEU A 116 -24.03 -10.96 -9.06
CA LEU A 116 -24.62 -10.37 -7.84
C LEU A 116 -24.65 -8.83 -7.85
N LEU A 117 -23.72 -8.19 -8.55
CA LEU A 117 -23.57 -6.73 -8.53
C LEU A 117 -24.37 -6.07 -9.67
N PRO A 118 -25.33 -5.18 -9.38
CA PRO A 118 -26.02 -4.43 -10.42
C PRO A 118 -25.07 -3.51 -11.19
N THR A 119 -25.13 -3.53 -12.52
CA THR A 119 -24.28 -2.70 -13.41
C THR A 119 -24.30 -1.21 -13.04
N SER A 120 -25.44 -0.70 -12.57
CA SER A 120 -25.59 0.71 -12.15
C SER A 120 -24.70 1.13 -10.97
N ARG A 121 -24.15 0.16 -10.22
CA ARG A 121 -23.12 0.43 -9.20
C ARG A 121 -21.78 0.78 -9.84
N LEU A 122 -21.38 0.07 -10.89
CA LEU A 122 -20.13 0.31 -11.62
C LEU A 122 -20.19 1.62 -12.42
N GLU A 123 -21.33 1.95 -13.03
CA GLU A 123 -21.54 3.23 -13.75
C GLU A 123 -21.37 4.48 -12.86
N LYS A 124 -21.51 4.32 -11.54
CA LYS A 124 -21.30 5.36 -10.53
C LYS A 124 -19.86 5.41 -10.00
N GLY A 125 -18.98 4.53 -10.46
CA GLY A 125 -17.56 4.49 -10.07
C GLY A 125 -16.84 5.79 -10.41
N VAL A 126 -16.32 6.48 -9.39
CA VAL A 126 -15.56 7.73 -9.55
C VAL A 126 -14.21 7.44 -10.20
N ALA A 127 -13.50 6.42 -9.72
CA ALA A 127 -12.18 6.02 -10.21
C ALA A 127 -12.19 5.68 -11.72
N TYR A 128 -13.24 5.03 -12.23
CA TYR A 128 -13.39 4.78 -13.67
C TYR A 128 -13.44 6.10 -14.45
N LYS A 129 -14.33 7.02 -14.04
CA LYS A 129 -14.51 8.33 -14.69
C LYS A 129 -13.24 9.17 -14.64
N GLU A 130 -12.56 9.19 -13.50
CA GLU A 130 -11.29 9.90 -13.33
C GLU A 130 -10.20 9.35 -14.24
N LYS A 131 -10.05 8.02 -14.32
CA LYS A 131 -9.09 7.38 -15.22
C LYS A 131 -9.37 7.72 -16.69
N ILE A 132 -10.64 7.75 -17.12
CA ILE A 132 -10.98 8.19 -18.49
C ILE A 132 -10.64 9.66 -18.70
N ASN A 133 -10.94 10.53 -17.72
CA ASN A 133 -10.59 11.96 -17.80
C ASN A 133 -9.08 12.20 -17.84
N GLN A 134 -8.27 11.28 -17.29
CA GLN A 134 -6.80 11.28 -17.38
C GLN A 134 -6.29 10.73 -18.72
N GLY A 135 -7.17 10.36 -19.65
CA GLY A 135 -6.81 9.93 -21.00
C GLY A 135 -6.62 8.41 -21.16
N LEU A 136 -6.96 7.60 -20.15
CA LEU A 136 -6.93 6.14 -20.29
C LEU A 136 -8.02 5.70 -21.28
N THR A 137 -7.68 4.74 -22.13
CA THR A 137 -8.65 4.17 -23.08
C THR A 137 -9.68 3.33 -22.32
N PRO A 138 -10.99 3.66 -22.42
CA PRO A 138 -12.03 2.86 -21.81
C PRO A 138 -12.00 1.42 -22.32
N ASN A 139 -12.07 0.45 -21.41
CA ASN A 139 -12.20 -0.96 -21.76
C ASN A 139 -13.01 -1.72 -20.69
N ALA A 140 -13.50 -2.90 -21.04
CA ALA A 140 -14.34 -3.71 -20.16
C ALA A 140 -13.63 -4.07 -18.85
N GLY A 141 -12.31 -4.35 -18.88
CA GLY A 141 -11.53 -4.62 -17.68
C GLY A 141 -11.50 -3.41 -16.74
N LEU A 142 -11.21 -2.21 -17.27
CA LEU A 142 -11.18 -0.97 -16.51
C LEU A 142 -12.55 -0.58 -15.92
N PHE A 143 -13.65 -0.97 -16.55
CA PHE A 143 -14.99 -0.76 -15.99
C PHE A 143 -15.31 -1.75 -14.87
N ASN A 144 -14.84 -3.00 -15.00
CA ASN A 144 -15.21 -4.11 -14.14
C ASN A 144 -14.19 -4.45 -13.04
N TYR A 145 -13.00 -3.85 -13.05
CA TYR A 145 -11.93 -4.17 -12.10
C TYR A 145 -12.34 -4.09 -10.62
N PRO A 146 -13.29 -3.26 -10.15
CA PRO A 146 -13.68 -3.28 -8.74
C PRO A 146 -14.31 -4.61 -8.30
N VAL A 147 -14.89 -5.38 -9.23
CA VAL A 147 -15.42 -6.73 -8.96
C VAL A 147 -14.29 -7.75 -8.85
N LEU A 148 -13.28 -7.65 -9.73
CA LEU A 148 -12.06 -8.45 -9.62
C LEU A 148 -11.33 -8.17 -8.30
N GLN A 149 -11.21 -6.88 -7.92
CA GLN A 149 -10.63 -6.46 -6.65
C GLN A 149 -11.39 -7.03 -5.44
N ALA A 150 -12.73 -7.12 -5.52
CA ALA A 150 -13.51 -7.77 -4.46
C ALA A 150 -13.19 -9.27 -4.36
N ALA A 151 -13.02 -9.96 -5.49
CA ALA A 151 -12.60 -11.35 -5.50
C ALA A 151 -11.19 -11.52 -4.95
N ASP A 152 -10.25 -10.64 -5.29
CA ASP A 152 -8.91 -10.63 -4.72
C ASP A 152 -8.93 -10.47 -3.20
N ILE A 153 -9.85 -9.70 -2.63
CA ILE A 153 -9.93 -9.51 -1.17
C ILE A 153 -10.55 -10.73 -0.47
N LEU A 154 -11.50 -11.40 -1.12
CA LEU A 154 -12.39 -12.39 -0.50
C LEU A 154 -12.03 -13.85 -0.82
N ALA A 155 -11.08 -14.10 -1.72
CA ALA A 155 -10.75 -15.45 -2.17
C ALA A 155 -9.92 -16.27 -1.17
N TYR A 156 -9.32 -15.64 -0.15
CA TYR A 156 -8.37 -16.28 0.75
C TYR A 156 -9.01 -16.72 2.05
N ASP A 157 -8.28 -17.57 2.78
CA ASP A 157 -8.77 -18.24 3.98
C ASP A 157 -8.86 -17.27 5.16
N ALA A 158 -9.93 -16.48 5.17
CA ALA A 158 -10.32 -15.64 6.29
C ALA A 158 -11.65 -16.19 6.82
N PRO A 159 -11.69 -16.77 8.03
CA PRO A 159 -12.93 -17.31 8.56
C PRO A 159 -13.98 -16.18 8.68
N PRO A 160 -15.27 -16.52 8.68
CA PRO A 160 -16.32 -15.49 8.64
C PRO A 160 -16.31 -14.52 9.83
N GLU A 161 -15.79 -14.97 10.97
CA GLU A 161 -15.54 -14.19 12.18
C GLU A 161 -14.25 -13.36 12.17
N ALA A 162 -13.36 -13.55 11.20
CA ALA A 162 -12.09 -12.83 11.13
C ALA A 162 -12.26 -11.33 10.90
N SER A 163 -11.35 -10.55 11.49
CA SER A 163 -11.14 -9.15 11.14
C SER A 163 -10.31 -9.09 9.86
N LEU A 164 -10.99 -9.17 8.71
CA LEU A 164 -10.37 -9.01 7.39
C LEU A 164 -10.06 -7.53 7.12
N ARG A 165 -8.81 -7.13 7.31
CA ARG A 165 -8.31 -5.76 7.17
C ARG A 165 -7.72 -5.54 5.78
N VAL A 166 -8.17 -4.48 5.11
CA VAL A 166 -7.66 -4.10 3.79
C VAL A 166 -6.99 -2.73 3.89
N PRO A 167 -5.64 -2.66 3.82
CA PRO A 167 -4.91 -1.40 3.71
C PRO A 167 -5.35 -0.64 2.47
N VAL A 168 -6.00 0.51 2.65
CA VAL A 168 -6.48 1.32 1.53
C VAL A 168 -6.22 2.80 1.74
N GLY A 169 -5.80 3.47 0.67
CA GLY A 169 -5.82 4.92 0.58
C GLY A 169 -7.27 5.46 0.61
N ARG A 170 -7.42 6.73 0.99
CA ARG A 170 -8.74 7.41 1.04
C ARG A 170 -9.48 7.38 -0.29
N ASP A 171 -8.75 7.38 -1.41
CA ASP A 171 -9.24 7.32 -2.78
C ASP A 171 -9.78 5.94 -3.18
N GLN A 172 -9.36 4.87 -2.50
CA GLN A 172 -9.78 3.49 -2.77
C GLN A 172 -11.00 3.05 -1.96
N LYS A 173 -11.54 3.92 -1.09
CA LYS A 173 -12.69 3.60 -0.23
C LYS A 173 -13.90 3.09 -1.02
N GLN A 174 -14.19 3.68 -2.19
CA GLN A 174 -15.35 3.25 -3.00
C GLN A 174 -15.23 1.80 -3.47
N ASN A 175 -14.01 1.35 -3.84
CA ASN A 175 -13.79 -0.02 -4.29
C ASN A 175 -13.95 -1.01 -3.13
N LEU A 176 -13.48 -0.65 -1.93
CA LEU A 176 -13.69 -1.46 -0.73
C LEU A 176 -15.18 -1.60 -0.37
N GLU A 177 -15.98 -0.54 -0.53
CA GLU A 177 -17.43 -0.63 -0.32
C GLU A 177 -18.11 -1.60 -1.31
N ILE A 178 -17.58 -1.73 -2.53
CA ILE A 178 -18.07 -2.74 -3.50
C ILE A 178 -17.75 -4.15 -3.00
N ALA A 179 -16.55 -4.38 -2.47
CA ALA A 179 -16.18 -5.67 -1.88
C ALA A 179 -17.07 -6.04 -0.68
N ARG A 180 -17.32 -5.07 0.21
CA ARG A 180 -18.25 -5.23 1.34
C ARG A 180 -19.69 -5.56 0.90
N ASP A 181 -20.22 -4.85 -0.10
CA ASP A 181 -21.55 -5.13 -0.64
C ASP A 181 -21.62 -6.52 -1.29
N LEU A 182 -20.58 -6.93 -2.03
CA LEU A 182 -20.49 -8.25 -2.66
C LEU A 182 -20.43 -9.39 -1.63
N ALA A 183 -19.58 -9.28 -0.59
CA ALA A 183 -19.54 -10.24 0.52
C ALA A 183 -20.93 -10.41 1.15
N GLY A 184 -21.58 -9.29 1.48
CA GLY A 184 -22.92 -9.31 2.07
C GLY A 184 -24.00 -9.86 1.13
N ARG A 185 -23.93 -9.57 -0.18
CA ARG A 185 -24.85 -10.12 -1.19
C ARG A 185 -24.69 -11.62 -1.33
N PHE A 186 -23.47 -12.10 -1.41
CA PHE A 186 -23.18 -13.53 -1.51
C PHE A 186 -23.71 -14.26 -0.28
N ASN A 187 -23.34 -13.79 0.93
CA ASN A 187 -23.78 -14.40 2.18
C ASN A 187 -25.31 -14.48 2.27
N ARG A 188 -26.04 -13.41 1.88
CA ARG A 188 -27.52 -13.44 1.88
C ARG A 188 -28.14 -14.34 0.82
N ALA A 189 -27.48 -14.50 -0.32
CA ALA A 189 -28.02 -15.24 -1.46
C ALA A 189 -27.80 -16.75 -1.33
N TYR A 190 -26.67 -17.16 -0.74
CA TYR A 190 -26.20 -18.54 -0.82
C TYR A 190 -25.87 -19.21 0.52
N CYS A 191 -25.83 -18.47 1.63
CA CYS A 191 -25.51 -19.04 2.95
C CYS A 191 -26.76 -19.13 3.83
N ASP A 192 -26.74 -20.10 4.76
CA ASP A 192 -27.75 -20.19 5.80
C ASP A 192 -27.62 -19.06 6.83
N GLU A 193 -28.71 -18.77 7.53
CA GLU A 193 -28.74 -17.72 8.55
C GLU A 193 -27.77 -18.06 9.70
N GLY A 194 -26.85 -17.13 9.99
CA GLY A 194 -25.85 -17.28 11.05
C GLY A 194 -24.58 -18.04 10.64
N THR A 195 -24.46 -18.49 9.39
CA THR A 195 -23.25 -19.16 8.87
C THR A 195 -22.74 -18.48 7.59
N PRO A 196 -22.27 -17.22 7.66
CA PRO A 196 -21.72 -16.53 6.49
C PRO A 196 -20.49 -17.28 5.95
N LEU A 197 -20.23 -17.18 4.64
CA LEU A 197 -18.99 -17.68 4.05
C LEU A 197 -17.89 -16.63 4.09
N PHE A 198 -18.22 -15.40 3.71
CA PHE A 198 -17.26 -14.31 3.63
C PHE A 198 -17.32 -13.42 4.88
N PRO A 199 -16.17 -13.08 5.50
CA PRO A 199 -16.11 -11.95 6.42
C PRO A 199 -16.38 -10.65 5.65
N ILE A 200 -16.78 -9.59 6.37
CA ILE A 200 -17.00 -8.28 5.76
C ILE A 200 -15.69 -7.47 5.83
N PRO A 201 -15.02 -7.16 4.70
CA PRO A 201 -13.71 -6.49 4.73
C PRO A 201 -13.76 -5.11 5.37
N GLU A 202 -12.81 -4.80 6.24
CA GLU A 202 -12.71 -3.54 6.98
C GLU A 202 -11.59 -2.66 6.46
N PRO A 203 -11.81 -1.33 6.33
CA PRO A 203 -10.73 -0.44 5.92
C PRO A 203 -9.68 -0.36 7.03
N HIS A 204 -8.45 -0.72 6.70
CA HIS A 204 -7.30 -0.34 7.50
C HIS A 204 -6.78 1.00 6.97
N ILE A 205 -7.34 2.09 7.53
CA ILE A 205 -6.98 3.45 7.11
C ILE A 205 -5.61 3.77 7.71
N LEU A 206 -4.65 3.98 6.83
CA LEU A 206 -3.30 4.36 7.22
C LEU A 206 -3.30 5.79 7.79
N ASP A 207 -2.72 5.96 8.98
CA ASP A 207 -2.41 7.28 9.51
C ASP A 207 -1.54 8.01 8.49
N SER A 208 -1.94 9.23 8.17
CA SER A 208 -1.60 9.90 6.93
C SER A 208 -0.10 9.90 6.63
N VAL A 209 0.33 9.07 5.69
CA VAL A 209 1.33 9.54 4.76
C VAL A 209 0.54 10.37 3.75
N ALA A 210 0.58 11.69 3.93
CA ALA A 210 0.13 12.62 2.92
C ALA A 210 0.68 12.17 1.55
N THR A 211 -0.06 12.41 0.47
CA THR A 211 0.39 12.16 -0.89
C THR A 211 1.88 12.50 -1.04
N VAL A 212 2.72 11.48 -1.23
CA VAL A 212 4.18 11.66 -1.30
C VAL A 212 4.48 12.59 -2.48
N PRO A 213 5.11 13.75 -2.26
CA PRO A 213 5.37 14.69 -3.33
C PRO A 213 6.52 14.17 -4.20
N GLY A 214 6.42 14.37 -5.51
CA GLY A 214 7.48 14.10 -6.47
C GLY A 214 8.45 15.27 -6.60
N LEU A 215 9.38 15.14 -7.53
CA LEU A 215 10.42 16.14 -7.83
C LEU A 215 9.88 17.54 -8.14
N ASP A 216 8.61 17.65 -8.56
CA ASP A 216 7.95 18.89 -8.92
C ASP A 216 6.92 19.40 -7.90
N GLY A 217 6.81 18.75 -6.74
CA GLY A 217 5.84 19.07 -5.68
C GLY A 217 4.44 18.50 -5.89
N GLN A 218 4.13 17.94 -7.06
CA GLN A 218 2.88 17.21 -7.29
C GLN A 218 2.96 15.80 -6.71
N LYS A 219 1.87 15.01 -6.74
CA LYS A 219 1.92 13.58 -6.37
C LYS A 219 3.04 12.87 -7.14
N MET A 220 3.88 12.13 -6.43
CA MET A 220 4.91 11.29 -7.04
C MET A 220 4.23 10.22 -7.92
N SER A 221 4.50 10.25 -9.22
CA SER A 221 3.94 9.34 -10.21
C SER A 221 4.85 9.21 -11.42
N LYS A 222 5.00 7.98 -11.91
CA LYS A 222 5.75 7.67 -13.14
C LYS A 222 5.24 8.46 -14.34
N SER A 223 3.92 8.65 -14.44
CA SER A 223 3.27 9.38 -15.53
C SER A 223 3.70 10.84 -15.62
N TYR A 224 4.17 11.42 -14.51
CA TYR A 224 4.66 12.79 -14.45
C TYR A 224 6.19 12.88 -14.59
N GLY A 225 6.89 11.73 -14.62
CA GLY A 225 8.36 11.71 -14.66
C GLY A 225 9.01 12.36 -13.44
N ASN A 226 8.30 12.43 -12.31
CA ASN A 226 8.72 13.18 -11.11
C ASN A 226 9.11 12.25 -9.94
N THR A 227 9.65 11.06 -10.24
CA THR A 227 9.86 10.00 -9.24
C THR A 227 11.29 9.92 -8.73
N ILE A 228 11.43 9.47 -7.47
CA ILE A 228 12.67 8.96 -6.89
C ILE A 228 12.45 7.46 -6.69
N GLY A 229 13.24 6.64 -7.37
CA GLY A 229 13.23 5.18 -7.25
C GLY A 229 13.64 4.74 -5.85
N ILE A 230 13.13 3.60 -5.39
CA ILE A 230 13.47 3.07 -4.06
C ILE A 230 14.96 2.71 -3.98
N PHE A 231 15.47 2.09 -5.04
CA PHE A 231 16.87 1.65 -5.17
C PHE A 231 17.67 2.56 -6.12
N ASP A 232 17.29 3.83 -6.22
CA ASP A 232 18.18 4.79 -6.88
C ASP A 232 19.40 5.00 -5.99
N GLU A 233 20.61 4.94 -6.57
CA GLU A 233 21.85 5.09 -5.80
C GLU A 233 22.85 6.04 -6.47
N GLY A 234 23.85 6.46 -5.69
CA GLY A 234 25.01 7.21 -6.14
C GLY A 234 24.65 8.43 -6.99
N LYS A 235 25.19 8.50 -8.21
CA LYS A 235 24.99 9.65 -9.09
C LYS A 235 23.51 9.85 -9.47
N THR A 236 22.77 8.77 -9.70
CA THR A 236 21.37 8.85 -10.15
C THR A 236 20.48 9.42 -9.06
N LEU A 237 20.60 8.91 -7.83
CA LEU A 237 19.86 9.42 -6.68
C LEU A 237 20.18 10.90 -6.43
N LYS A 238 21.48 11.23 -6.41
CA LYS A 238 21.95 12.59 -6.21
C LYS A 238 21.38 13.55 -7.25
N GLU A 239 21.42 13.20 -8.54
CA GLU A 239 20.84 14.05 -9.59
C GLU A 239 19.34 14.29 -9.40
N LYS A 240 18.58 13.25 -9.04
CA LYS A 240 17.14 13.37 -8.77
C LYS A 240 16.87 14.23 -7.54
N VAL A 241 17.52 13.98 -6.40
CA VAL A 241 17.34 14.77 -5.17
C VAL A 241 17.69 16.24 -5.42
N TYR A 242 18.79 16.51 -6.12
CA TYR A 242 19.18 17.90 -6.43
C TYR A 242 18.28 18.58 -7.47
N SER A 243 17.52 17.81 -8.26
CA SER A 243 16.53 18.33 -9.23
C SER A 243 15.19 18.73 -8.60
N ILE A 244 14.93 18.40 -7.33
CA ILE A 244 13.68 18.77 -6.65
C ILE A 244 13.43 20.28 -6.78
N LYS A 245 12.23 20.67 -7.21
CA LYS A 245 11.85 22.08 -7.33
C LYS A 245 11.75 22.70 -5.95
N THR A 246 12.38 23.86 -5.78
CA THR A 246 12.38 24.63 -4.54
C THR A 246 11.99 26.07 -4.84
N ALA A 247 11.57 26.80 -3.81
CA ALA A 247 11.36 28.24 -3.94
C ALA A 247 12.70 28.98 -4.21
N SER A 248 12.61 30.18 -4.76
CA SER A 248 13.76 31.07 -4.97
C SER A 248 13.93 31.98 -3.76
N VAL A 249 14.63 31.48 -2.73
CA VAL A 249 14.94 32.22 -1.49
C VAL A 249 16.45 32.49 -1.45
N PRO A 250 16.91 33.74 -1.23
CA PRO A 250 18.32 34.04 -1.01
C PRO A 250 18.88 33.28 0.20
N LEU A 251 20.14 32.82 0.14
CA LEU A 251 20.76 32.04 1.23
C LEU A 251 20.71 32.75 2.61
N SER A 252 20.74 34.08 2.61
CA SER A 252 20.71 34.89 3.82
C SER A 252 19.31 35.02 4.45
N GLU A 253 18.25 34.56 3.77
CA GLU A 253 16.86 34.67 4.21
C GLU A 253 16.36 33.32 4.74
N PRO A 254 15.50 33.32 5.77
CA PRO A 254 14.92 32.08 6.30
C PRO A 254 14.03 31.39 5.25
N MET A 255 14.03 30.07 5.27
CA MET A 255 13.19 29.23 4.44
C MET A 255 11.97 28.72 5.23
N GLU A 256 10.86 28.51 4.54
CA GLU A 256 9.64 27.94 5.13
C GLU A 256 9.64 26.41 5.02
N THR A 257 9.17 25.74 6.07
CA THR A 257 8.98 24.27 6.05
C THR A 257 7.63 23.88 5.45
N GLU A 258 6.62 24.73 5.61
CA GLU A 258 5.30 24.51 5.04
C GLU A 258 5.31 24.76 3.53
N GLY A 259 4.82 23.79 2.75
CA GLY A 259 4.80 23.87 1.30
C GLY A 259 6.15 23.59 0.62
N ASP A 260 7.24 23.39 1.37
CA ASP A 260 8.51 22.95 0.79
C ASP A 260 8.51 21.44 0.50
N THR A 261 8.83 21.10 -0.75
CA THR A 261 8.88 19.71 -1.22
C THR A 261 10.05 18.95 -0.60
N VAL A 262 11.20 19.60 -0.40
CA VAL A 262 12.38 18.94 0.20
C VAL A 262 12.08 18.60 1.65
N PHE A 263 11.57 19.54 2.43
CA PHE A 263 11.19 19.29 3.83
C PHE A 263 10.05 18.26 3.95
N ALA A 264 9.07 18.27 3.04
CA ALA A 264 8.01 17.26 3.01
C ALA A 264 8.55 15.84 2.79
N LEU A 265 9.59 15.68 1.96
CA LEU A 265 10.26 14.39 1.76
C LEU A 265 11.13 14.02 2.97
N ILE A 266 11.88 14.97 3.56
CA ILE A 266 12.67 14.76 4.78
C ILE A 266 11.79 14.17 5.90
N ARG A 267 10.57 14.70 6.08
CA ARG A 267 9.61 14.18 7.05
C ARG A 267 9.25 12.71 6.89
N LEU A 268 9.41 12.11 5.71
CA LEU A 268 9.11 10.69 5.50
C LEU A 268 10.18 9.78 6.10
N PHE A 269 11.43 10.25 6.17
CA PHE A 269 12.60 9.51 6.63
C PHE A 269 13.03 9.89 8.06
N ALA A 270 13.01 11.18 8.36
CA ALA A 270 13.48 11.72 9.63
C ALA A 270 12.50 11.44 10.77
N ASP A 271 13.05 11.18 11.96
CA ASP A 271 12.31 11.18 13.22
C ASP A 271 11.97 12.60 13.68
N GLU A 272 11.22 12.74 14.77
CA GLU A 272 10.73 14.05 15.23
C GLU A 272 11.88 14.99 15.64
N GLN A 273 12.95 14.46 16.23
CA GLN A 273 14.12 15.23 16.61
C GLN A 273 14.84 15.78 15.38
N THR A 274 15.16 14.91 14.41
CA THR A 274 15.84 15.28 13.16
C THR A 274 15.02 16.30 12.37
N ARG A 275 13.69 16.13 12.31
CA ARG A 275 12.79 17.12 11.69
C ARG A 275 12.89 18.49 12.35
N ALA A 276 12.89 18.55 13.69
CA ALA A 276 13.00 19.79 14.43
C ALA A 276 14.36 20.48 14.20
N GLU A 277 15.44 19.71 14.24
CA GLU A 277 16.80 20.20 13.98
C GLU A 277 16.92 20.78 12.56
N ILE A 278 16.38 20.09 11.56
CA ILE A 278 16.36 20.60 10.18
C ILE A 278 15.49 21.85 10.08
N ALA A 279 14.32 21.88 10.71
CA ALA A 279 13.46 23.07 10.72
C ALA A 279 14.15 24.29 11.35
N GLU A 280 14.96 24.10 12.40
CA GLU A 280 15.80 25.16 12.97
C GLU A 280 16.88 25.60 11.99
N LYS A 281 17.53 24.67 11.27
CA LYS A 281 18.51 25.01 10.22
C LYS A 281 17.89 25.86 9.12
N TYR A 282 16.64 25.59 8.71
CA TYR A 282 15.91 26.41 7.72
C TYR A 282 15.83 27.90 8.09
N GLN A 283 15.94 28.25 9.38
CA GLN A 283 15.90 29.64 9.85
C GLN A 283 17.27 30.33 9.86
N ARG A 284 18.35 29.61 9.53
CA ARG A 284 19.72 30.13 9.62
C ARG A 284 20.21 30.72 8.29
N PRO A 285 20.96 31.84 8.30
CA PRO A 285 21.43 32.52 7.09
C PRO A 285 22.59 31.82 6.36
N ASP A 286 23.12 30.73 6.91
CA ASP A 286 24.15 29.88 6.31
C ASP A 286 23.59 28.57 5.72
N TYR A 287 22.27 28.37 5.80
CA TYR A 287 21.60 27.14 5.39
C TYR A 287 20.60 27.42 4.26
N GLY A 288 20.58 26.55 3.25
CA GLY A 288 19.78 26.78 2.05
C GLY A 288 19.36 25.45 1.42
N TYR A 289 18.53 25.50 0.38
CA TYR A 289 17.97 24.29 -0.26
C TYR A 289 19.01 23.28 -0.73
N GLY A 290 20.22 23.73 -1.12
CA GLY A 290 21.31 22.82 -1.48
C GLY A 290 21.81 21.98 -0.30
N HIS A 291 21.79 22.54 0.91
CA HIS A 291 22.11 21.82 2.14
C HIS A 291 20.96 20.88 2.52
N ALA A 292 19.71 21.36 2.49
CA ALA A 292 18.54 20.51 2.76
C ALA A 292 18.42 19.31 1.82
N LYS A 293 18.76 19.49 0.55
CA LYS A 293 18.87 18.39 -0.42
C LYS A 293 20.00 17.41 -0.10
N GLY A 294 21.11 17.89 0.47
CA GLY A 294 22.17 17.04 0.99
C GLY A 294 21.69 16.19 2.16
N GLU A 295 21.00 16.80 3.13
CA GLU A 295 20.45 16.05 4.28
C GLU A 295 19.37 15.04 3.85
N LEU A 296 18.51 15.40 2.89
CA LEU A 296 17.56 14.45 2.31
C LEU A 296 18.26 13.28 1.60
N LEU A 297 19.34 13.56 0.87
CA LEU A 297 20.11 12.50 0.19
C LEU A 297 20.68 11.51 1.22
N GLU A 298 21.32 12.02 2.28
CA GLU A 298 21.89 11.21 3.36
C GLU A 298 20.81 10.38 4.05
N LEU A 299 19.64 10.97 4.36
CA LEU A 299 18.52 10.25 4.96
C LEU A 299 17.97 9.13 4.08
N ILE A 300 17.93 9.32 2.76
CA ILE A 300 17.50 8.27 1.83
C ILE A 300 18.53 7.14 1.79
N GLU A 301 19.82 7.48 1.69
CA GLU A 301 20.93 6.51 1.65
C GLU A 301 21.00 5.68 2.94
N GLU A 302 20.85 6.32 4.10
CA GLU A 302 20.82 5.64 5.40
C GLU A 302 19.62 4.70 5.54
N HIS A 303 18.43 5.16 5.14
CA HIS A 303 17.19 4.39 5.27
C HIS A 303 17.19 3.12 4.42
N PHE A 304 17.81 3.15 3.24
CA PHE A 304 17.85 2.01 2.31
C PHE A 304 19.21 1.29 2.30
N ALA A 305 20.08 1.53 3.28
CA ALA A 305 21.35 0.81 3.40
C ALA A 305 21.11 -0.69 3.61
N GLU A 306 22.02 -1.55 3.11
CA GLU A 306 21.87 -3.02 3.14
C GLU A 306 21.59 -3.59 4.55
N ASP A 307 22.16 -2.99 5.59
CA ASP A 307 21.99 -3.43 6.98
C ASP A 307 20.62 -3.04 7.60
N ALA A 308 19.83 -2.20 6.93
CA ALA A 308 18.56 -1.69 7.46
C ALA A 308 17.40 -2.68 7.34
N PHE A 309 17.52 -3.70 6.48
CA PHE A 309 16.49 -4.72 6.24
C PHE A 309 16.93 -6.05 6.84
N THR A 310 16.46 -6.33 8.06
CA THR A 310 17.02 -7.35 8.98
C THR A 310 16.53 -8.78 8.74
N TRP A 311 16.11 -9.14 7.52
CA TRP A 311 15.82 -10.54 7.23
C TRP A 311 17.14 -11.25 6.87
N ASP A 312 17.53 -12.28 7.63
CA ASP A 312 18.77 -13.06 7.39
C ASP A 312 18.81 -13.74 6.00
N GLY A 313 17.68 -13.77 5.29
CA GLY A 313 17.60 -14.21 3.90
C GLY A 313 17.49 -13.09 2.86
N ALA A 314 17.50 -11.80 3.25
CA ALA A 314 17.27 -10.67 2.34
C ALA A 314 18.25 -10.78 1.16
N ILE A 315 17.70 -11.13 0.00
CA ILE A 315 18.50 -11.35 -1.20
C ILE A 315 18.74 -9.97 -1.81
N PRO A 316 20.01 -9.51 -1.95
CA PRO A 316 20.30 -8.29 -2.68
C PRO A 316 19.62 -8.35 -4.05
N ARG A 317 19.07 -7.23 -4.53
CA ARG A 317 18.30 -7.20 -5.80
C ARG A 317 19.07 -7.84 -6.97
N ASP A 318 20.39 -7.73 -6.97
CA ASP A 318 21.29 -8.30 -7.98
C ASP A 318 21.47 -9.82 -7.89
N ASN A 319 21.03 -10.45 -6.79
CA ASN A 319 21.16 -11.88 -6.50
C ASN A 319 19.84 -12.65 -6.56
N VAL A 320 18.73 -12.01 -6.93
CA VAL A 320 17.42 -12.70 -6.99
C VAL A 320 17.23 -13.44 -8.31
N GLU A 321 17.99 -14.53 -8.50
CA GLU A 321 17.70 -15.56 -9.51
C GLU A 321 16.66 -16.59 -9.00
N VAL A 322 16.10 -16.42 -7.80
CA VAL A 322 15.32 -17.44 -7.09
C VAL A 322 13.84 -17.07 -7.02
N LEU A 323 13.13 -17.04 -8.13
CA LEU A 323 11.64 -17.10 -8.15
C LEU A 323 11.09 -17.80 -9.40
N ALA A 324 11.88 -18.73 -9.97
CA ALA A 324 11.46 -19.50 -11.13
C ALA A 324 11.72 -20.99 -10.88
N ASP A 325 10.98 -21.58 -9.94
CA ASP A 325 10.67 -23.02 -9.90
C ASP A 325 9.32 -23.24 -9.19
#